data_AF-A0A6L3VKN9-F1
#
_entry.id   AF-A0A6L3VKN9-F1
#
_cell.length_a   1.000
_cell.length_b   1.000
_cell.length_c   1.000
_cell.angle_alpha   90.00
_cell.angle_beta   90.00
_cell.angle_gamma   90.00
#
_symmetry.space_group_name_H-M   'P 1'
#
loop_
_entity.id
_entity.type
_entity.pdbx_description
1 polymer ?
#
loop_
_entity_poly.entity_id
_entity_poly.type
_entity_poly.pdbx_seq_one_letter_code
_entity_poly.pdbx_strand_id
1 'polypeptide(L)' 'MSLITCMPGWHGERSERGLRATRVTPLSDYQLLNGCLEEITALDEGELWLLCDAQTRLAERVATAERLRGGVRFG' A
#
# COMPACT_ATOMS: atom_id res chain seq x y z
N MET A 1 18.51 11.89 4.01
CA MET A 1 17.67 11.16 3.05
C MET A 1 16.77 12.19 2.38
N SER A 2 16.64 12.14 1.05
CA SER A 2 15.82 13.10 0.30
C SER A 2 14.43 12.51 0.07
N LEU A 3 13.39 13.27 0.42
CA LEU A 3 12.00 12.94 0.13
C LEU A 3 11.75 13.06 -1.36
N ILE A 4 11.01 12.10 -1.92
CA ILE A 4 10.56 12.15 -3.31
C ILE A 4 9.04 12.27 -3.33
N THR A 5 8.53 12.91 -4.39
CA THR A 5 7.08 12.96 -4.61
C THR A 5 6.62 11.54 -4.97
N CYS A 6 5.71 10.99 -4.19
CA CYS A 6 5.16 9.65 -4.39
C CYS A 6 3.64 9.74 -4.59
N MET A 7 3.02 8.59 -4.84
CA MET A 7 1.58 8.41 -4.90
C MET A 7 0.92 8.87 -3.58
N PRO A 8 -0.23 9.58 -3.60
CA PRO A 8 -0.91 10.04 -2.39
C PRO A 8 -1.18 8.93 -1.37
N GLY A 9 -0.86 9.17 -0.09
CA GLY A 9 -0.98 8.14 0.96
C GLY A 9 0.28 7.28 1.13
N TRP A 10 1.35 7.60 0.40
CA TRP A 10 2.67 7.01 0.55
C TRP A 10 3.74 8.06 0.88
N HIS A 11 4.70 7.67 1.69
CA HIS A 11 5.91 8.42 1.99
C HIS A 11 7.08 7.81 1.21
N GLY A 12 7.61 8.54 0.23
CA GLY A 12 8.71 8.07 -0.61
C GLY A 12 10.08 8.60 -0.17
N GLU A 13 11.07 7.72 -0.10
CA GLU A 13 12.46 8.05 0.22
C GLU A 13 13.44 7.38 -0.76
N ARG A 14 14.57 8.06 -1.00
CA ARG A 14 15.73 7.47 -1.68
C ARG A 14 16.59 6.70 -0.69
N SER A 15 16.98 5.49 -1.06
CA SER A 15 17.90 4.62 -0.33
C SER A 15 19.12 4.25 -1.20
N GLU A 16 20.14 3.64 -0.60
CA GLU A 16 21.31 3.15 -1.36
C GLU A 16 20.95 2.03 -2.36
N ARG A 17 19.80 1.37 -2.18
CA ARG A 17 19.35 0.23 -2.99
C ARG A 17 18.27 0.59 -4.03
N GLY A 18 17.99 1.88 -4.21
CA GLY A 18 16.91 2.37 -5.05
C GLY A 18 15.92 3.21 -4.26
N LEU A 19 14.64 3.15 -4.63
CA LEU A 19 13.58 3.90 -3.97
C LEU A 19 12.76 3.01 -3.05
N ARG A 20 12.24 3.61 -2.00
CA ARG A 20 11.35 2.96 -1.03
C ARG A 20 10.17 3.85 -0.76
N ALA A 21 8.99 3.26 -0.65
CA ALA A 21 7.77 3.93 -0.23
C ALA A 21 7.14 3.18 0.94
N THR A 22 6.73 3.90 1.97
CA THR A 22 5.98 3.36 3.11
C THR A 22 4.59 3.98 3.17
N ARG A 23 3.58 3.20 3.58
CA ARG A 23 2.23 3.74 3.73
C ARG A 23 2.16 4.76 4.84
N VAL A 24 1.39 5.82 4.61
CA VAL A 24 1.08 6.83 5.64
C VAL A 24 0.09 6.30 6.68
N THR A 25 -0.86 5.47 6.25
CA THR A 25 -1.86 4.86 7.13
C THR A 25 -1.59 3.37 7.31
N PRO A 26 -1.73 2.84 8.54
CA PRO A 26 -1.54 1.42 8.80
C PRO A 26 -2.60 0.57 8.08
N LEU A 27 -2.25 -0.69 7.81
CA LEU A 27 -3.16 -1.69 7.26
C LEU A 27 -3.85 -2.48 8.39
N SER A 28 -5.05 -3.00 8.13
CA SER A 28 -5.67 -3.98 9.02
C SER A 28 -4.99 -5.35 8.92
N ASP A 29 -5.13 -6.19 9.95
CA ASP A 29 -4.66 -7.58 9.90
C ASP A 29 -5.25 -8.33 8.70
N TYR A 30 -6.51 -8.07 8.36
CA TYR A 30 -7.15 -8.67 7.20
C TYR A 30 -6.48 -8.22 5.89
N GLN A 31 -6.11 -6.94 5.77
CA GLN A 31 -5.38 -6.43 4.61
C GLN A 31 -4.01 -7.09 4.47
N LEU A 32 -3.25 -7.20 5.56
CA LEU A 32 -1.93 -7.85 5.57
C LEU A 32 -2.04 -9.34 5.19
N LEU A 33 -2.98 -10.07 5.77
CA LEU A 33 -3.22 -11.49 5.46
C LEU A 33 -3.61 -11.74 3.99
N ASN A 34 -4.11 -10.72 3.30
CA ASN A 34 -4.50 -10.80 1.89
C ASN A 34 -3.47 -10.11 0.96
N GLY A 35 -2.23 -9.92 1.42
CA GLY A 35 -1.10 -9.51 0.56
C GLY A 35 -0.97 -8.01 0.33
N CYS A 36 -1.67 -7.18 1.10
CA CYS A 36 -1.39 -5.74 1.10
C CYS A 36 -0.05 -5.49 1.82
N LEU A 37 0.80 -4.67 1.21
CA LEU A 37 2.13 -4.37 1.73
C LEU A 37 2.17 -2.99 2.37
N GLU A 38 2.89 -2.86 3.49
CA GLU A 38 3.17 -1.57 4.15
C GLU A 38 4.32 -0.82 3.47
N GLU A 39 5.17 -1.55 2.75
CA GLU A 39 6.38 -1.05 2.12
C GLU A 39 6.50 -1.59 0.68
N ILE A 40 7.01 -0.73 -0.21
CA ILE A 40 7.38 -1.07 -1.57
C ILE A 40 8.81 -0.57 -1.83
N THR A 41 9.58 -1.36 -2.55
CA THR A 41 10.86 -0.95 -3.13
C THR A 41 10.79 -0.97 -4.66
N ALA A 42 11.53 -0.07 -5.31
CA ALA A 42 11.58 0.05 -6.76
C ALA A 42 12.94 0.60 -7.20
N LEU A 43 13.28 0.42 -8.47
CA LEU A 43 14.51 0.93 -9.07
C LEU A 43 14.40 2.40 -9.47
N ASP A 44 13.22 2.83 -9.92
CA ASP A 44 12.95 4.21 -10.35
C ASP A 44 11.57 4.72 -9.91
N GLU A 45 11.35 6.03 -10.09
CA GLU A 45 10.16 6.73 -9.59
C GLU A 45 8.88 6.29 -10.31
N GLY A 46 8.97 5.91 -11.59
CA GLY A 46 7.82 5.45 -12.37
C GLY A 46 7.36 4.07 -11.94
N GLU A 47 8.30 3.15 -11.75
CA GLU A 47 8.03 1.83 -11.17
C GLU A 47 7.43 1.97 -9.76
N LEU A 48 8.04 2.80 -8.90
CA LEU A 48 7.54 3.03 -7.54
C LEU A 48 6.09 3.52 -7.55
N TRP A 49 5.79 4.49 -8.41
CA TRP A 49 4.45 5.06 -8.51
C TRP A 49 3.42 4.00 -8.92
N LEU A 50 3.73 3.18 -9.93
CA LEU A 50 2.84 2.12 -10.41
C LEU A 50 2.58 1.05 -9.34
N LEU A 51 3.63 0.63 -8.63
CA LEU A 51 3.50 -0.36 -7.56
C LEU A 51 2.68 0.20 -6.39
N CYS A 52 2.89 1.47 -6.00
CA CYS A 52 2.08 2.15 -4.98
C CYS A 52 0.60 2.27 -5.41
N ASP A 53 0.31 2.62 -6.66
CA ASP A 53 -1.06 2.66 -7.20
C ASP A 53 -1.75 1.29 -7.11
N ALA A 54 -1.06 0.24 -7.58
CA ALA A 54 -1.56 -1.12 -7.52
C ALA A 54 -1.84 -1.57 -6.07
N GLN A 55 -0.91 -1.29 -5.16
CA GLN A 55 -1.06 -1.63 -3.75
C GLN A 55 -2.19 -0.85 -3.06
N THR A 56 -2.41 0.43 -3.40
CA THR A 56 -3.57 1.17 -2.88
C THR A 56 -4.88 0.55 -3.37
N ARG A 57 -5.01 0.26 -4.66
CA ARG A 57 -6.22 -0.39 -5.21
C ARG A 57 -6.50 -1.75 -4.58
N LEU A 58 -5.45 -2.55 -4.35
CA LEU A 58 -5.58 -3.83 -3.65
C LEU A 58 -6.14 -3.62 -2.24
N ALA A 59 -5.52 -2.71 -1.46
CA ALA A 59 -5.94 -2.43 -0.09
C ALA A 59 -7.40 -1.96 0.01
N GLU A 60 -7.87 -1.13 -0.92
CA GLU A 60 -9.27 -0.67 -0.99
C GLU A 60 -10.24 -1.83 -1.26
N ARG A 61 -9.88 -2.73 -2.18
CA ARG A 61 -10.70 -3.90 -2.53
C ARG A 61 -10.74 -4.91 -1.39
N VAL A 62 -9.61 -5.14 -0.74
CA VAL A 62 -9.54 -6.02 0.43
C VAL A 62 -10.32 -5.43 1.62
N ALA A 63 -10.24 -4.13 1.87
CA ALA A 63 -11.07 -3.47 2.89
C ALA A 63 -12.57 -3.59 2.58
N THR A 64 -12.95 -3.58 1.30
CA THR A 64 -14.34 -3.83 0.89
C THR A 64 -14.75 -5.28 1.20
N ALA A 65 -13.89 -6.26 0.91
CA ALA A 65 -14.14 -7.66 1.26
C ALA A 65 -14.23 -7.87 2.79
N GLU A 66 -13.38 -7.19 3.57
CA GLU A 66 -13.41 -7.22 5.04
C GLU A 66 -14.78 -6.74 5.58
N ARG A 67 -15.28 -5.62 5.07
CA ARG A 67 -16.59 -5.08 5.44
C ARG A 67 -17.73 -6.03 5.09
N LEU A 68 -17.67 -6.68 3.92
CA LEU A 68 -18.67 -7.67 3.54
C LEU A 68 -18.64 -8.88 4.48
N ARG A 69 -17.46 -9.37 4.88
CA ARG A 69 -17.33 -10.43 5.88
C ARG A 69 -17.96 -10.06 7.23
N GLY A 70 -17.78 -8.81 7.67
CA GLY A 70 -18.41 -8.30 8.90
C GLY A 70 -19.93 -8.09 8.79
N GLY A 71 -20.43 -7.80 7.57
CA GLY A 71 -21.84 -7.60 7.25
C GLY A 71 -22.62 -8.89 6.98
N VAL A 72 -21.96 -10.01 6.69
CA VAL A 72 -22.58 -11.35 6.58
C VAL A 72 -22.76 -11.93 7.99
N ARG A 73 -23.55 -11.24 8.81
CA ARG A 73 -24.32 -11.84 9.91
C ARG A 73 -25.78 -11.78 9.48
N PHE A 74 -26.16 -12.66 8.56
CA PHE A 74 -27.57 -12.92 8.34
C PHE A 74 -28.11 -13.66 9.58
N GLY A 75 -29.23 -13.15 10.11
CA GLY A 75 -29.99 -13.83 11.16
C GLY A 75 -30.62 -15.13 10.68
#